data_AF-A0A553QMB8-F1
#
_entry.id   AF-A0A553QMB8-F1
#
_cell.length_a   1.000
_cell.length_b   1.000
_cell.length_c   1.000
_cell.angle_alpha   90.00
_cell.angle_beta   90.00
_cell.angle_gamma   90.00
#
_symmetry.space_group_name_H-M   'P 1'
#
loop_
_entity.id
_entity.type
_entity.pdbx_description
1 polymer ?
#
loop_
_entity_poly.entity_id
_entity_poly.type
_entity_poly.pdbx_seq_one_letter_code
_entity_poly.pdbx_strand_id
1 'polypeptide(L)'
;MYHSEEGGSEDGCQYTEESLQTSPSGPQPLESCQKEDLPNTEGPLPPENFKAERVGNTSVSLIWDRPGYEEATFDIVCHQNGRNLQKEKTESSKFVFSGLSPGNMYAFHIAKVVPNGGRSKEAITHVQTKTNLQSFLDDLGLEQYFPNKLTLRDVLQVDLRSVTDETAQSLSSLPWLFLKKLMMVNVTARSVKYSPEMNPQEMDDLSCLDLYSDPFNDQNNVNPLDIVTALFHCSDSFLQQEMVSKMSMCQFSVPFLLPNSDGQQCMFMLWAMRDIVKKFRPHSLSDHRGFIEERIVHSKLPLISFVRFGDCSLSKSQILNKLLSNPQQYHDTFVHHDMDCGDISRKISNGLVEMSWYLPCGSSNIDVFPEPVAVANLRGDIKNFETQYSFLCQISSAVIVFFDSLDTNYKLLTNQHANAQLFLVGNSQSKSFDLQHLKKLANEMELKNSNIILKGKQNDAIFVKSLHSTINNIIKSCSSKACLEAMDTIAHELGIQVDEDFPECQKAKENANTLTVNIKNTLQFKKEQLPLQGKIWKDLAKLEKEECRLRKAGDQNIEMYKSDLQMKKKRSQETAA
;
A
#
# COMPACT_ATOMS: atom_id res chain seq x y z
N MET A 1 -51.44 -15.67 -4.74
CA MET A 1 -52.32 -15.54 -3.55
C MET A 1 -52.19 -14.07 -3.14
N TYR A 2 -53.20 -13.19 -3.26
CA TYR A 2 -54.60 -13.25 -2.75
C TYR A 2 -54.61 -13.34 -1.21
N HIS A 3 -55.34 -12.53 -0.41
CA HIS A 3 -56.24 -11.37 -0.65
C HIS A 3 -55.66 -10.09 0.04
N SER A 4 -55.99 -8.83 -0.26
CA SER A 4 -56.95 -8.19 -1.21
C SER A 4 -58.44 -8.14 -0.80
N GLU A 5 -58.83 -7.18 0.05
CA GLU A 5 -60.24 -6.84 0.37
C GLU A 5 -60.40 -5.42 0.97
N GLU A 6 -61.63 -4.89 1.09
CA GLU A 6 -61.96 -3.44 1.01
C GLU A 6 -63.13 -2.94 1.91
N GLY A 7 -63.28 -1.61 2.06
CA GLY A 7 -64.45 -0.90 2.66
C GLY A 7 -64.15 0.11 3.80
N GLY A 8 -64.86 1.24 4.00
CA GLY A 8 -65.83 1.94 3.13
C GLY A 8 -66.99 2.65 3.88
N SER A 9 -67.26 3.93 3.60
CA SER A 9 -68.50 4.73 3.90
C SER A 9 -68.96 4.87 5.37
N GLU A 10 -69.96 5.70 5.74
CA GLU A 10 -70.28 7.14 5.51
C GLU A 10 -71.39 7.54 6.52
N ASP A 11 -71.46 8.81 6.96
CA ASP A 11 -72.64 9.54 7.52
C ASP A 11 -72.16 10.85 8.24
N GLY A 12 -72.89 11.98 8.28
CA GLY A 12 -74.13 12.38 7.60
C GLY A 12 -74.81 13.62 8.23
N CYS A 13 -75.49 14.45 7.41
CA CYS A 13 -76.50 15.48 7.79
C CYS A 13 -76.06 16.82 8.49
N GLN A 14 -76.70 18.00 8.32
CA GLN A 14 -77.80 18.47 7.41
C GLN A 14 -77.97 20.02 7.34
N TYR A 15 -78.37 20.55 6.15
CA TYR A 15 -79.21 21.74 5.81
C TYR A 15 -78.92 23.17 6.37
N THR A 16 -79.46 24.31 5.86
CA THR A 16 -80.61 24.64 4.95
C THR A 16 -80.31 25.69 3.82
N GLU A 17 -81.34 25.97 3.00
CA GLU A 17 -81.51 26.86 1.82
C GLU A 17 -81.35 28.39 2.11
N GLU A 18 -81.44 29.37 1.17
CA GLU A 18 -82.41 29.62 0.07
C GLU A 18 -81.87 30.55 -1.06
N SER A 19 -82.67 30.87 -2.09
CA SER A 19 -82.24 31.54 -3.34
C SER A 19 -83.23 32.59 -3.89
N LEU A 20 -82.76 33.55 -4.72
CA LEU A 20 -83.61 34.48 -5.49
C LEU A 20 -82.86 35.16 -6.67
N GLN A 21 -83.60 35.55 -7.72
CA GLN A 21 -83.11 36.25 -8.93
C GLN A 21 -83.91 37.54 -9.20
N THR A 22 -83.28 38.60 -9.74
CA THR A 22 -83.91 39.62 -10.61
C THR A 22 -82.84 40.42 -11.42
N SER A 23 -83.30 41.16 -12.42
CA SER A 23 -82.59 42.16 -13.26
C SER A 23 -83.58 43.35 -13.50
N PRO A 24 -83.28 44.52 -14.14
CA PRO A 24 -82.34 44.76 -15.26
C PRO A 24 -81.68 46.18 -15.38
N SER A 25 -81.07 46.45 -16.57
CA SER A 25 -80.79 47.76 -17.21
C SER A 25 -79.65 48.68 -16.70
N GLY A 26 -79.04 49.44 -17.63
CA GLY A 26 -77.90 50.37 -17.43
C GLY A 26 -78.29 51.87 -17.36
N PRO A 27 -77.40 52.86 -17.62
CA PRO A 27 -76.39 52.87 -18.70
C PRO A 27 -74.97 53.37 -18.33
N GLN A 28 -74.10 53.50 -19.34
CA GLN A 28 -72.79 54.20 -19.38
C GLN A 28 -72.94 55.74 -19.50
N PRO A 29 -71.85 56.55 -19.45
CA PRO A 29 -70.51 56.33 -18.90
C PRO A 29 -70.04 57.45 -17.93
N LEU A 30 -68.86 57.31 -17.32
CA LEU A 30 -68.02 58.45 -16.87
C LEU A 30 -66.54 58.02 -16.74
N GLU A 31 -65.63 59.00 -16.62
CA GLU A 31 -64.21 58.85 -16.96
C GLU A 31 -63.27 58.40 -15.83
N SER A 32 -62.09 57.94 -16.26
CA SER A 32 -60.80 58.02 -15.56
C SER A 32 -60.71 57.59 -14.08
N CYS A 33 -60.04 56.45 -13.88
CA CYS A 33 -58.76 56.52 -13.18
C CYS A 33 -57.85 55.36 -13.62
N GLN A 34 -56.66 55.67 -14.13
CA GLN A 34 -55.65 54.65 -14.40
C GLN A 34 -55.12 54.14 -13.05
N LYS A 35 -55.21 52.83 -12.81
CA LYS A 35 -54.26 52.16 -11.92
C LYS A 35 -53.16 51.59 -12.81
N GLU A 36 -51.93 51.98 -12.53
CA GLU A 36 -50.76 51.33 -13.10
C GLU A 36 -50.65 49.93 -12.51
N ASP A 37 -50.79 48.89 -13.32
CA ASP A 37 -50.40 47.55 -12.93
C ASP A 37 -48.87 47.55 -12.76
N LEU A 38 -48.38 47.32 -11.53
CA LEU A 38 -46.96 47.12 -11.31
C LEU A 38 -46.53 45.84 -12.05
N PRO A 39 -45.51 45.88 -12.92
CA PRO A 39 -45.02 44.68 -13.56
C PRO A 39 -44.42 43.76 -12.50
N ASN A 40 -44.87 42.51 -12.45
CA ASN A 40 -44.22 41.45 -11.68
C ASN A 40 -42.81 41.24 -12.22
N THR A 41 -41.82 41.84 -11.55
CA THR A 41 -40.40 41.60 -11.82
C THR A 41 -39.98 40.27 -11.20
N GLU A 42 -40.33 39.17 -11.88
CA GLU A 42 -39.69 37.88 -11.61
C GLU A 42 -38.18 38.02 -11.80
N GLY A 43 -37.43 37.73 -10.72
CA GLY A 43 -35.97 37.74 -10.76
C GLY A 43 -35.44 36.63 -11.68
N PRO A 44 -34.20 36.76 -12.19
CA PRO A 44 -33.65 35.78 -13.12
C PRO A 44 -33.65 34.36 -12.52
N LEU A 45 -34.06 33.39 -13.33
CA LEU A 45 -34.08 31.98 -12.94
C LEU A 45 -32.67 31.46 -12.59
N PRO A 46 -32.55 30.50 -11.65
CA PRO A 46 -31.29 29.83 -11.37
C PRO A 46 -30.80 29.01 -12.58
N PRO A 47 -29.50 28.70 -12.68
CA PRO A 47 -28.98 27.85 -13.75
C PRO A 47 -29.53 26.42 -13.67
N GLU A 48 -30.02 25.91 -14.80
CA GLU A 48 -30.58 24.55 -14.88
C GLU A 48 -29.50 23.48 -15.12
N ASN A 49 -29.82 22.24 -14.75
CA ASN A 49 -28.95 21.05 -14.85
C ASN A 49 -27.54 21.17 -14.23
N PHE A 50 -27.36 22.08 -13.26
CA PHE A 50 -26.09 22.33 -12.55
C PHE A 50 -25.58 21.11 -11.77
N LYS A 51 -24.48 20.52 -12.25
CA LYS A 51 -23.90 19.27 -11.74
C LYS A 51 -22.38 19.20 -11.94
N ALA A 52 -21.74 18.24 -11.28
CA ALA A 52 -20.38 17.85 -11.62
C ALA A 52 -20.34 17.07 -12.95
N GLU A 53 -19.34 17.39 -13.78
CA GLU A 53 -19.00 16.69 -15.02
C GLU A 53 -17.81 15.74 -14.83
N ARG A 54 -16.79 16.19 -14.08
CA ARG A 54 -15.59 15.42 -13.74
C ARG A 54 -15.14 15.75 -12.33
N VAL A 55 -14.66 14.75 -11.60
CA VAL A 55 -14.25 14.85 -10.20
C VAL A 55 -12.87 14.21 -10.06
N GLY A 56 -11.85 15.03 -9.81
CA GLY A 56 -10.51 14.57 -9.45
C GLY A 56 -10.30 14.58 -7.94
N ASN A 57 -9.04 14.39 -7.51
CA ASN A 57 -8.65 14.55 -6.11
C ASN A 57 -8.50 16.02 -5.68
N THR A 58 -8.03 16.89 -6.58
CA THR A 58 -7.74 18.31 -6.28
C THR A 58 -8.54 19.30 -7.12
N SER A 59 -9.47 18.81 -7.95
CA SER A 59 -10.28 19.62 -8.84
C SER A 59 -11.67 19.04 -9.11
N VAL A 60 -12.63 19.92 -9.42
CA VAL A 60 -14.00 19.55 -9.83
C VAL A 60 -14.41 20.40 -11.03
N SER A 61 -14.78 19.73 -12.12
CA SER A 61 -15.40 20.31 -13.31
C SER A 61 -16.91 20.35 -13.11
N LEU A 62 -17.52 21.54 -13.20
CA LEU A 62 -18.95 21.79 -13.06
C LEU A 62 -19.52 22.22 -14.41
N ILE A 63 -20.74 21.78 -14.71
CA ILE A 63 -21.48 22.11 -15.94
C ILE A 63 -22.94 22.43 -15.63
N TRP A 64 -23.52 23.36 -16.38
CA TRP A 64 -24.94 23.74 -16.35
C TRP A 64 -25.38 24.15 -17.76
N ASP A 65 -26.69 24.32 -17.95
CA ASP A 65 -27.21 24.70 -19.27
C ASP A 65 -26.96 26.18 -19.58
N ARG A 66 -26.59 26.45 -20.85
CA ARG A 66 -26.30 27.80 -21.32
C ARG A 66 -27.60 28.55 -21.63
N PRO A 67 -27.86 29.75 -21.07
CA PRO A 67 -29.02 30.54 -21.45
C PRO A 67 -28.92 30.94 -22.93
N GLY A 68 -30.00 30.73 -23.70
CA GLY A 68 -29.93 30.73 -25.16
C GLY A 68 -29.62 32.08 -25.81
N TYR A 69 -30.06 33.20 -25.22
CA TYR A 69 -30.07 34.52 -25.87
C TYR A 69 -29.68 35.70 -24.95
N GLU A 70 -29.23 35.44 -23.72
CA GLU A 70 -28.87 36.50 -22.76
C GLU A 70 -27.38 36.46 -22.43
N GLU A 71 -26.72 37.61 -22.51
CA GLU A 71 -25.42 37.83 -21.85
C GLU A 71 -25.65 37.77 -20.34
N ALA A 72 -25.17 36.69 -19.72
CA ALA A 72 -25.33 36.45 -18.29
C ALA A 72 -24.00 35.99 -17.68
N THR A 73 -23.65 36.60 -16.55
CA THR A 73 -22.51 36.17 -15.75
C THR A 73 -22.97 35.23 -14.64
N PHE A 74 -22.12 34.32 -14.21
CA PHE A 74 -22.39 33.38 -13.13
C PHE A 74 -21.45 33.65 -11.96
N ASP A 75 -22.03 33.99 -10.80
CA ASP A 75 -21.34 34.03 -9.51
C ASP A 75 -21.25 32.58 -8.98
N ILE A 76 -20.04 32.03 -8.86
CA ILE A 76 -19.83 30.65 -8.38
C ILE A 76 -19.00 30.66 -7.10
N VAL A 77 -19.38 29.86 -6.10
CA VAL A 77 -18.69 29.78 -4.80
C VAL A 77 -18.47 28.31 -4.42
N CYS A 78 -17.25 27.99 -4.01
CA CYS A 78 -16.89 26.71 -3.40
C CYS A 78 -16.89 26.83 -1.88
N HIS A 79 -17.67 25.98 -1.20
CA HIS A 79 -17.77 25.91 0.26
C HIS A 79 -17.27 24.56 0.79
N GLN A 80 -16.61 24.59 1.95
CA GLN A 80 -16.26 23.41 2.74
C GLN A 80 -16.55 23.69 4.22
N ASN A 81 -17.25 22.79 4.92
CA ASN A 81 -17.59 22.92 6.34
C ASN A 81 -18.19 24.30 6.71
N GLY A 82 -19.07 24.83 5.86
CA GLY A 82 -19.73 26.14 6.03
C GLY A 82 -18.86 27.37 5.75
N ARG A 83 -17.60 27.21 5.32
CA ARG A 83 -16.69 28.31 4.95
C ARG A 83 -16.54 28.43 3.44
N ASN A 84 -16.58 29.65 2.93
CA ASN A 84 -16.23 29.95 1.54
C ASN A 84 -14.72 29.77 1.37
N LEU A 85 -14.30 29.02 0.35
CA LEU A 85 -12.87 28.82 0.02
C LEU A 85 -12.45 29.63 -1.20
N GLN A 86 -13.27 29.57 -2.25
CA GLN A 86 -13.02 30.24 -3.54
C GLN A 86 -14.34 30.84 -4.02
N LYS A 87 -14.30 32.07 -4.55
CA LYS A 87 -15.45 32.73 -5.19
C LYS A 87 -14.99 33.32 -6.51
N GLU A 88 -15.66 32.92 -7.58
CA GLU A 88 -15.27 33.20 -8.96
C GLU A 88 -16.45 33.71 -9.78
N LYS A 89 -16.14 34.27 -10.96
CA LYS A 89 -17.12 34.74 -11.94
C LYS A 89 -16.80 34.17 -13.32
N THR A 90 -17.82 33.80 -14.10
CA THR A 90 -17.62 33.35 -15.49
C THR A 90 -18.84 33.61 -16.37
N GLU A 91 -18.62 33.66 -17.68
CA GLU A 91 -19.64 33.71 -18.74
C GLU A 91 -19.78 32.37 -19.47
N SER A 92 -18.91 31.41 -19.15
CA SER A 92 -18.96 30.02 -19.61
C SER A 92 -20.11 29.28 -18.92
N SER A 93 -20.70 28.28 -19.58
CA SER A 93 -21.65 27.33 -18.94
C SER A 93 -20.93 26.12 -18.28
N LYS A 94 -19.63 26.28 -18.04
CA LYS A 94 -18.72 25.29 -17.46
C LYS A 94 -17.60 25.98 -16.71
N PHE A 95 -17.26 25.49 -15.51
CA PHE A 95 -16.18 26.01 -14.68
C PHE A 95 -15.41 24.89 -13.99
N VAL A 96 -14.13 25.10 -13.67
CA VAL A 96 -13.29 24.13 -12.97
C VAL A 96 -12.69 24.75 -11.72
N PHE A 97 -13.08 24.26 -10.55
CA PHE A 97 -12.38 24.56 -9.30
C PHE A 97 -11.12 23.69 -9.19
N SER A 98 -10.02 24.25 -8.68
CA SER A 98 -8.74 23.58 -8.51
C SER A 98 -8.08 23.96 -7.18
N GLY A 99 -7.08 23.19 -6.72
CA GLY A 99 -6.48 23.38 -5.40
C GLY A 99 -7.40 22.95 -4.24
N LEU A 100 -8.35 22.05 -4.51
CA LEU A 100 -9.17 21.41 -3.49
C LEU A 100 -8.37 20.31 -2.77
N SER A 101 -8.80 19.92 -1.57
CA SER A 101 -8.18 18.83 -0.80
C SER A 101 -8.80 17.47 -1.18
N PRO A 102 -8.01 16.41 -1.41
CA PRO A 102 -8.51 15.05 -1.67
C PRO A 102 -9.48 14.50 -0.62
N GLY A 103 -10.39 13.62 -1.03
CA GLY A 103 -11.34 12.91 -0.16
C GLY A 103 -12.41 13.77 0.52
N ASN A 104 -12.42 15.08 0.32
CA ASN A 104 -13.27 16.02 1.06
C ASN A 104 -14.57 16.34 0.34
N MET A 105 -15.63 16.56 1.13
CA MET A 105 -16.95 16.99 0.66
C MET A 105 -17.00 18.51 0.49
N TYR A 106 -17.42 18.94 -0.70
CA TYR A 106 -17.59 20.34 -1.09
C TYR A 106 -19.03 20.62 -1.51
N ALA A 107 -19.53 21.82 -1.18
CA ALA A 107 -20.77 22.36 -1.70
C ALA A 107 -20.45 23.49 -2.67
N PHE A 108 -20.89 23.37 -3.92
CA PHE A 108 -20.73 24.37 -4.95
C PHE A 108 -22.05 25.10 -5.14
N HIS A 109 -22.02 26.43 -5.02
CA HIS A 109 -23.16 27.32 -5.19
C HIS A 109 -23.00 28.11 -6.48
N ILE A 110 -24.05 28.23 -7.28
CA ILE A 110 -24.07 29.07 -8.49
C ILE A 110 -25.30 29.97 -8.52
N ALA A 111 -25.12 31.24 -8.89
CA ALA A 111 -26.21 32.16 -9.19
C ALA A 111 -25.97 32.86 -10.53
N LYS A 112 -27.01 32.97 -11.34
CA LYS A 112 -27.05 33.80 -12.55
C LYS A 112 -27.15 35.27 -12.14
N VAL A 113 -26.35 36.12 -12.75
CA VAL A 113 -26.34 37.58 -12.57
C VAL A 113 -26.51 38.22 -13.95
N VAL A 114 -27.64 38.89 -14.15
CA VAL A 114 -27.97 39.60 -15.40
C VAL A 114 -27.37 41.01 -15.41
N PRO A 115 -27.17 41.66 -16.57
CA PRO A 115 -26.53 42.98 -16.67
C PRO A 115 -27.19 44.06 -15.81
N ASN A 116 -28.50 43.94 -15.56
CA ASN A 116 -29.28 44.84 -14.71
C ASN A 116 -29.00 44.68 -13.19
N GLY A 117 -28.00 43.90 -12.79
CA GLY A 117 -27.63 43.64 -11.40
C GLY A 117 -28.51 42.64 -10.65
N GLY A 118 -29.58 42.14 -11.28
CA GLY A 118 -30.44 41.09 -10.72
C GLY A 118 -29.68 39.77 -10.54
N ARG A 119 -29.78 39.17 -9.34
CA ARG A 119 -29.17 37.87 -8.99
C ARG A 119 -30.25 36.82 -8.79
N SER A 120 -30.05 35.62 -9.32
CA SER A 120 -30.97 34.50 -9.14
C SER A 120 -30.94 33.94 -7.71
N LYS A 121 -31.88 33.03 -7.41
CA LYS A 121 -31.66 32.04 -6.33
C LYS A 121 -30.42 31.20 -6.65
N GLU A 122 -29.78 30.66 -5.63
CA GLU A 122 -28.61 29.79 -5.80
C GLU A 122 -29.05 28.35 -6.12
N ALA A 123 -28.46 27.77 -7.16
CA ALA A 123 -28.46 26.32 -7.35
C ALA A 123 -27.23 25.73 -6.65
N ILE A 124 -27.37 24.55 -6.04
CA ILE A 124 -26.34 23.93 -5.20
C ILE A 124 -26.10 22.49 -5.64
N THR A 125 -24.83 22.11 -5.81
CA THR A 125 -24.41 20.73 -6.07
C THR A 125 -23.37 20.33 -5.03
N HIS A 126 -23.48 19.11 -4.49
CA HIS A 126 -22.55 18.57 -3.49
C HIS A 126 -21.66 17.51 -4.16
N VAL A 127 -20.36 17.56 -3.90
CA VAL A 127 -19.37 16.68 -4.54
C VAL A 127 -18.29 16.31 -3.54
N GLN A 128 -17.98 15.03 -3.40
CA GLN A 128 -16.77 14.58 -2.72
C GLN A 128 -15.64 14.45 -3.73
N THR A 129 -14.50 15.09 -3.49
CA THR A 129 -13.27 14.87 -4.28
C THR A 129 -12.76 13.44 -4.08
N LYS A 130 -12.15 12.84 -5.11
CA LYS A 130 -11.53 11.52 -4.99
C LYS A 130 -10.40 11.55 -3.95
N THR A 131 -10.16 10.43 -3.25
CA THR A 131 -8.94 10.29 -2.44
C THR A 131 -7.71 10.16 -3.33
N ASN A 132 -6.50 10.34 -2.76
CA ASN A 132 -5.27 10.09 -3.51
C ASN A 132 -5.13 8.62 -3.93
N LEU A 133 -5.69 7.67 -3.16
CA LEU A 133 -5.78 6.28 -3.59
C LEU A 133 -6.71 6.14 -4.79
N GLN A 134 -7.97 6.60 -4.69
CA GLN A 134 -8.95 6.47 -5.78
C GLN A 134 -8.42 7.05 -7.10
N SER A 135 -7.96 8.31 -7.09
CA SER A 135 -7.44 8.97 -8.30
C SER A 135 -6.23 8.25 -8.91
N PHE A 136 -5.45 7.53 -8.11
CA PHE A 136 -4.30 6.75 -8.59
C PHE A 136 -4.68 5.33 -9.03
N LEU A 137 -5.75 4.75 -8.48
CA LEU A 137 -6.34 3.53 -9.02
C LEU A 137 -7.00 3.79 -10.38
N ASP A 138 -7.53 4.99 -10.62
CA ASP A 138 -7.98 5.44 -11.95
C ASP A 138 -6.81 5.44 -12.95
N ASP A 139 -5.69 6.12 -12.62
CA ASP A 139 -4.46 6.20 -13.43
C ASP A 139 -3.97 4.80 -13.85
N LEU A 140 -4.07 3.83 -12.93
CA LEU A 140 -3.63 2.44 -13.11
C LEU A 140 -4.69 1.50 -13.69
N GLY A 141 -5.92 1.98 -14.01
CA GLY A 141 -7.01 1.13 -14.50
C GLY A 141 -7.49 0.07 -13.49
N LEU A 142 -7.30 0.34 -12.19
CA LEU A 142 -7.64 -0.54 -11.08
C LEU A 142 -8.92 -0.13 -10.33
N GLU A 143 -9.58 0.98 -10.69
CA GLU A 143 -10.81 1.49 -10.03
C GLU A 143 -11.88 0.40 -9.82
N GLN A 144 -12.09 -0.47 -10.82
CA GLN A 144 -13.07 -1.58 -10.72
C GLN A 144 -12.74 -2.60 -9.62
N TYR A 145 -11.47 -2.67 -9.17
CA TYR A 145 -10.99 -3.51 -8.07
C TYR A 145 -10.91 -2.74 -6.74
N PHE A 146 -11.75 -1.72 -6.57
CA PHE A 146 -11.95 -1.02 -5.31
C PHE A 146 -13.43 -0.58 -5.20
N PRO A 147 -14.34 -1.39 -4.63
CA PRO A 147 -14.08 -2.36 -3.57
C PRO A 147 -13.93 -3.84 -3.97
N ASN A 148 -14.34 -4.24 -5.19
CA ASN A 148 -14.21 -5.65 -5.64
C ASN A 148 -12.74 -6.09 -5.58
N LYS A 149 -12.43 -7.38 -5.39
CA LYS A 149 -11.03 -7.80 -5.23
C LYS A 149 -10.52 -8.63 -6.40
N LEU A 150 -9.27 -8.35 -6.81
CA LEU A 150 -8.45 -9.26 -7.60
C LEU A 150 -8.24 -10.55 -6.81
N THR A 151 -8.47 -11.68 -7.45
CA THR A 151 -8.26 -13.00 -6.87
C THR A 151 -7.03 -13.67 -7.47
N LEU A 152 -6.50 -14.70 -6.80
CA LEU A 152 -5.40 -15.50 -7.33
C LEU A 152 -5.73 -16.14 -8.69
N ARG A 153 -7.01 -16.41 -8.98
CA ARG A 153 -7.47 -16.95 -10.27
C ARG A 153 -7.24 -15.96 -11.42
N ASP A 154 -7.47 -14.68 -11.19
CA ASP A 154 -7.37 -13.64 -12.22
C ASP A 154 -5.90 -13.39 -12.60
N VAL A 155 -5.01 -13.47 -11.61
CA VAL A 155 -3.56 -13.27 -11.80
C VAL A 155 -2.87 -14.49 -12.43
N LEU A 156 -3.34 -15.71 -12.15
CA LEU A 156 -2.82 -16.94 -12.75
C LEU A 156 -3.43 -17.27 -14.14
N GLN A 157 -4.24 -16.38 -14.73
CA GLN A 157 -4.78 -16.58 -16.07
C GLN A 157 -3.67 -16.44 -17.13
N VAL A 158 -3.40 -17.52 -17.86
CA VAL A 158 -2.47 -17.52 -19.00
C VAL A 158 -3.11 -16.81 -20.19
N ASP A 159 -2.50 -15.70 -20.61
CA ASP A 159 -2.82 -14.93 -21.82
C ASP A 159 -1.62 -14.85 -22.78
N LEU A 160 -1.78 -14.29 -23.98
CA LEU A 160 -0.65 -14.10 -24.92
C LEU A 160 0.48 -13.27 -24.29
N ARG A 161 0.13 -12.28 -23.46
CA ARG A 161 1.03 -11.37 -22.74
C ARG A 161 1.64 -11.98 -21.46
N SER A 162 1.61 -13.29 -21.30
CA SER A 162 2.26 -14.02 -20.21
C SER A 162 3.46 -14.85 -20.69
N VAL A 163 3.74 -14.82 -21.99
CA VAL A 163 4.82 -15.56 -22.66
C VAL A 163 5.93 -14.61 -23.15
N THR A 164 5.65 -13.31 -23.25
CA THR A 164 6.59 -12.28 -23.73
C THR A 164 7.00 -11.30 -22.62
N ASP A 165 8.27 -10.90 -22.64
CA ASP A 165 8.89 -9.98 -21.66
C ASP A 165 8.72 -8.50 -22.09
N GLU A 166 7.58 -8.18 -22.69
CA GLU A 166 7.25 -6.87 -23.29
C GLU A 166 7.19 -5.75 -22.25
N THR A 167 7.59 -4.54 -22.64
CA THR A 167 7.48 -3.32 -21.82
C THR A 167 6.04 -2.84 -21.71
N ALA A 168 5.73 -2.11 -20.64
CA ALA A 168 4.39 -1.59 -20.41
C ALA A 168 4.02 -0.52 -21.46
N GLN A 169 3.03 -0.84 -22.29
CA GLN A 169 2.47 0.04 -23.32
C GLN A 169 1.48 1.09 -22.76
N SER A 170 1.11 0.99 -21.47
CA SER A 170 0.27 1.97 -20.77
C SER A 170 0.53 1.96 -19.26
N LEU A 171 0.20 3.04 -18.56
CA LEU A 171 0.13 3.09 -17.09
C LEU A 171 -0.69 1.93 -16.52
N SER A 172 -1.86 1.67 -17.12
CA SER A 172 -2.76 0.58 -16.73
C SER A 172 -2.23 -0.83 -16.98
N SER A 173 -1.10 -1.00 -17.69
CA SER A 173 -0.42 -2.28 -17.85
C SER A 173 0.67 -2.54 -16.80
N LEU A 174 1.16 -1.50 -16.11
CA LEU A 174 2.19 -1.61 -15.07
C LEU A 174 1.83 -2.59 -13.93
N PRO A 175 0.60 -2.59 -13.35
CA PRO A 175 0.28 -3.47 -12.23
C PRO A 175 0.23 -4.94 -12.66
N TRP A 176 -0.26 -5.21 -13.87
CA TRP A 176 -0.31 -6.56 -14.43
C TRP A 176 1.09 -7.10 -14.77
N LEU A 177 1.98 -6.25 -15.31
CA LEU A 177 3.36 -6.63 -15.60
C LEU A 177 4.17 -6.87 -14.32
N PHE A 178 3.95 -6.06 -13.27
CA PHE A 178 4.45 -6.31 -11.91
C PHE A 178 3.98 -7.68 -11.39
N LEU A 179 2.67 -7.94 -11.42
CA LEU A 179 2.08 -9.19 -10.92
C LEU A 179 2.61 -10.42 -11.65
N LYS A 180 2.68 -10.40 -12.99
CA LYS A 180 3.19 -11.52 -13.78
C LYS A 180 4.66 -11.80 -13.47
N LYS A 181 5.52 -10.77 -13.48
CA LYS A 181 6.94 -10.92 -13.11
C LYS A 181 7.11 -11.40 -11.67
N LEU A 182 6.26 -10.96 -10.75
CA LEU A 182 6.27 -11.40 -9.36
C LEU A 182 5.88 -12.89 -9.22
N MET A 183 4.82 -13.35 -9.90
CA MET A 183 4.41 -14.77 -9.85
C MET A 183 5.44 -15.71 -10.49
N MET A 184 6.20 -15.22 -11.47
CA MET A 184 7.36 -15.91 -12.05
C MET A 184 8.62 -15.87 -11.16
N VAL A 185 8.58 -15.21 -9.99
CA VAL A 185 9.72 -14.99 -9.07
C VAL A 185 10.88 -14.25 -9.77
N ASN A 186 10.55 -13.34 -10.69
CA ASN A 186 11.54 -12.54 -11.42
C ASN A 186 11.99 -11.35 -10.55
N VAL A 187 13.27 -11.31 -10.19
CA VAL A 187 13.85 -10.24 -9.35
C VAL A 187 13.77 -8.83 -9.97
N THR A 188 13.54 -8.73 -11.28
CA THR A 188 13.29 -7.44 -11.98
C THR A 188 11.87 -6.91 -11.81
N ALA A 189 10.97 -7.61 -11.11
CA ALA A 189 9.55 -7.26 -10.99
C ALA A 189 9.26 -5.87 -10.38
N ARG A 190 10.23 -5.18 -9.77
CA ARG A 190 10.09 -3.77 -9.32
C ARG A 190 10.57 -2.74 -10.34
N SER A 191 11.43 -3.11 -11.29
CA SER A 191 11.94 -2.25 -12.37
C SER A 191 10.98 -2.24 -13.58
N VAL A 192 9.69 -2.00 -13.33
CA VAL A 192 8.67 -1.96 -14.39
C VAL A 192 8.54 -0.54 -14.90
N LYS A 193 9.06 -0.27 -16.10
CA LYS A 193 8.97 1.05 -16.74
C LYS A 193 7.87 1.08 -17.80
N TYR A 194 7.19 2.22 -17.86
CA TYR A 194 6.47 2.64 -19.06
C TYR A 194 7.52 3.09 -20.10
N SER A 195 7.37 2.63 -21.34
CA SER A 195 8.23 3.05 -22.44
C SER A 195 7.39 3.06 -23.71
N PRO A 196 6.97 4.25 -24.21
CA PRO A 196 6.36 4.34 -25.51
C PRO A 196 7.40 3.99 -26.60
N GLU A 197 6.93 3.46 -27.72
CA GLU A 197 7.77 3.21 -28.90
C GLU A 197 8.08 4.55 -29.58
N MET A 198 9.22 5.15 -29.25
CA MET A 198 9.72 6.37 -29.88
C MET A 198 10.42 6.03 -31.20
N ASN A 199 10.10 6.74 -32.28
CA ASN A 199 10.73 6.51 -33.59
C ASN A 199 12.22 6.89 -33.55
N PRO A 200 13.16 5.99 -33.91
CA PRO A 200 14.61 6.30 -33.88
C PRO A 200 15.04 7.45 -34.82
N GLN A 201 14.17 7.88 -35.74
CA GLN A 201 14.44 8.96 -36.70
C GLN A 201 14.26 10.37 -36.11
N GLU A 202 13.62 10.50 -34.94
CA GLU A 202 13.40 11.79 -34.26
C GLU A 202 14.54 12.17 -33.29
N MET A 203 15.54 11.28 -33.12
CA MET A 203 16.58 11.39 -32.09
C MET A 203 17.89 12.06 -32.54
N ASP A 204 18.02 12.40 -33.83
CA ASP A 204 19.27 12.92 -34.43
C ASP A 204 19.28 14.45 -34.64
N ASP A 205 18.24 15.17 -34.21
CA ASP A 205 18.17 16.63 -34.26
C ASP A 205 18.63 17.27 -32.94
N LEU A 206 19.62 18.18 -33.03
CA LEU A 206 20.09 18.98 -31.90
C LEU A 206 19.02 19.94 -31.32
N SER A 207 17.89 20.14 -31.99
CA SER A 207 16.75 20.86 -31.41
C SER A 207 16.15 20.16 -30.17
N CYS A 208 16.35 18.83 -30.04
CA CYS A 208 15.89 18.05 -28.88
C CYS A 208 16.75 18.27 -27.61
N LEU A 209 17.86 19.01 -27.71
CA LEU A 209 18.77 19.29 -26.58
C LEU A 209 18.34 20.48 -25.69
N ASP A 210 17.06 20.87 -25.75
CA ASP A 210 16.51 21.96 -24.95
C ASP A 210 16.32 21.53 -23.49
N LEU A 211 17.23 21.98 -22.62
CA LEU A 211 17.39 21.57 -21.20
C LEU A 211 16.19 21.92 -20.29
N TYR A 212 15.09 22.42 -20.86
CA TYR A 212 13.84 22.77 -20.19
C TYR A 212 12.64 21.90 -20.60
N SER A 213 12.77 21.08 -21.64
CA SER A 213 11.79 20.07 -22.04
C SER A 213 12.42 18.69 -21.96
N ASP A 214 12.24 18.00 -20.84
CA ASP A 214 12.81 16.66 -20.65
C ASP A 214 12.23 15.66 -21.67
N PRO A 215 13.05 15.03 -22.53
CA PRO A 215 12.58 14.00 -23.45
C PRO A 215 12.04 12.76 -22.71
N PHE A 216 12.37 12.60 -21.42
CA PHE A 216 11.74 11.68 -20.50
C PHE A 216 10.68 12.43 -19.67
N ASN A 217 9.48 12.60 -20.21
CA ASN A 217 8.40 13.26 -19.48
C ASN A 217 7.94 12.41 -18.27
N ASP A 218 8.57 12.68 -17.12
CA ASP A 218 8.48 11.97 -15.85
C ASP A 218 7.05 11.91 -15.26
N GLN A 219 6.12 12.71 -15.78
CA GLN A 219 4.69 12.68 -15.46
C GLN A 219 4.06 11.28 -15.60
N ASN A 220 4.62 10.42 -16.45
CA ASN A 220 4.14 9.05 -16.69
C ASN A 220 4.93 7.96 -15.92
N ASN A 221 5.95 8.32 -15.14
CA ASN A 221 6.66 7.38 -14.29
C ASN A 221 5.97 7.23 -12.93
N VAL A 222 6.09 6.05 -12.31
CA VAL A 222 5.35 5.68 -11.10
C VAL A 222 6.30 5.01 -10.11
N ASN A 223 6.26 5.43 -8.84
CA ASN A 223 7.10 4.81 -7.81
C ASN A 223 6.69 3.33 -7.59
N PRO A 224 7.63 2.36 -7.62
CA PRO A 224 7.30 0.95 -7.44
C PRO A 224 6.55 0.62 -6.14
N LEU A 225 6.73 1.43 -5.09
CA LEU A 225 6.01 1.25 -3.82
C LEU A 225 4.53 1.67 -3.91
N ASP A 226 4.19 2.62 -4.80
CA ASP A 226 2.80 2.99 -5.04
C ASP A 226 2.09 1.87 -5.83
N ILE A 227 2.75 1.25 -6.82
CA ILE A 227 2.22 0.08 -7.53
C ILE A 227 1.94 -1.07 -6.55
N VAL A 228 2.88 -1.37 -5.64
CA VAL A 228 2.68 -2.35 -4.57
C VAL A 228 1.50 -1.96 -3.68
N THR A 229 1.44 -0.72 -3.20
CA THR A 229 0.37 -0.27 -2.29
C THR A 229 -1.02 -0.34 -2.95
N ALA A 230 -1.12 0.08 -4.22
CA ALA A 230 -2.34 -0.02 -5.01
C ALA A 230 -2.80 -1.47 -5.21
N LEU A 231 -1.88 -2.36 -5.60
CA LEU A 231 -2.17 -3.78 -5.80
C LEU A 231 -2.63 -4.47 -4.52
N PHE A 232 -2.02 -4.17 -3.36
CA PHE A 232 -2.47 -4.72 -2.08
C PHE A 232 -3.89 -4.25 -1.73
N HIS A 233 -4.22 -2.96 -1.91
CA HIS A 233 -5.59 -2.46 -1.73
C HIS A 233 -6.61 -3.11 -2.68
N CYS A 234 -6.19 -3.48 -3.89
CA CYS A 234 -7.06 -4.11 -4.90
C CYS A 234 -7.15 -5.65 -4.81
N SER A 235 -6.34 -6.31 -3.98
CA SER A 235 -6.26 -7.77 -3.91
C SER A 235 -7.06 -8.36 -2.75
N ASP A 236 -7.52 -9.61 -2.89
CA ASP A 236 -8.07 -10.38 -1.77
C ASP A 236 -6.96 -10.89 -0.82
N SER A 237 -7.33 -11.31 0.39
CA SER A 237 -6.38 -11.74 1.44
C SER A 237 -5.55 -12.98 1.06
N PHE A 238 -5.96 -13.77 0.07
CA PHE A 238 -5.24 -14.95 -0.42
C PHE A 238 -4.25 -14.57 -1.53
N LEU A 239 -4.63 -13.67 -2.44
CA LEU A 239 -3.72 -13.08 -3.42
C LEU A 239 -2.65 -12.22 -2.72
N GLN A 240 -3.01 -11.43 -1.70
CA GLN A 240 -2.05 -10.71 -0.85
C GLN A 240 -1.03 -11.67 -0.22
N GLN A 241 -1.47 -12.81 0.31
CA GLN A 241 -0.61 -13.82 0.91
C GLN A 241 0.36 -14.46 -0.10
N GLU A 242 -0.12 -14.83 -1.30
CA GLU A 242 0.76 -15.33 -2.37
C GLU A 242 1.72 -14.23 -2.87
N MET A 243 1.27 -12.98 -3.05
CA MET A 243 2.14 -11.84 -3.39
C MET A 243 3.26 -11.65 -2.36
N VAL A 244 2.93 -11.61 -1.06
CA VAL A 244 3.90 -11.51 0.04
C VAL A 244 4.87 -12.70 0.03
N SER A 245 4.38 -13.91 -0.25
CA SER A 245 5.21 -15.11 -0.44
C SER A 245 6.22 -14.94 -1.58
N LYS A 246 5.77 -14.54 -2.79
CA LYS A 246 6.67 -14.27 -3.93
C LYS A 246 7.66 -13.14 -3.67
N MET A 247 7.22 -12.03 -3.09
CA MET A 247 8.08 -10.87 -2.77
C MET A 247 9.22 -11.30 -1.82
N SER A 248 8.89 -12.15 -0.85
CA SER A 248 9.83 -12.77 0.07
C SER A 248 10.77 -13.79 -0.60
N MET A 249 10.38 -14.43 -1.71
CA MET A 249 11.27 -15.26 -2.54
C MET A 249 12.21 -14.41 -3.39
N CYS A 250 11.74 -13.29 -3.96
CA CYS A 250 12.53 -12.33 -4.72
C CYS A 250 13.52 -11.49 -3.87
N GLN A 251 13.63 -11.75 -2.57
CA GLN A 251 14.42 -10.98 -1.59
C GLN A 251 13.98 -9.51 -1.44
N PHE A 252 12.74 -9.19 -1.81
CA PHE A 252 12.16 -7.86 -1.61
C PHE A 252 11.73 -7.68 -0.15
N SER A 253 11.63 -6.43 0.27
CA SER A 253 10.74 -6.05 1.38
C SER A 253 9.30 -6.47 1.10
N VAL A 254 8.53 -6.79 2.14
CA VAL A 254 7.08 -7.04 2.08
C VAL A 254 6.32 -5.98 2.88
N PRO A 255 5.07 -5.62 2.53
CA PRO A 255 4.24 -4.77 3.38
C PRO A 255 4.01 -5.37 4.76
N PHE A 256 4.13 -4.54 5.79
CA PHE A 256 3.98 -4.91 7.20
C PHE A 256 2.89 -4.08 7.88
N LEU A 257 2.96 -2.75 7.72
CA LEU A 257 1.81 -1.86 7.89
C LEU A 257 1.47 -1.24 6.53
N LEU A 258 0.31 -1.57 5.97
CA LEU A 258 -0.21 -0.98 4.73
C LEU A 258 -0.96 0.34 5.07
N PRO A 259 -0.64 1.48 4.43
CA PRO A 259 -1.32 2.75 4.72
C PRO A 259 -2.69 2.79 4.03
N ASN A 260 -3.72 3.30 4.72
CA ASN A 260 -5.03 3.56 4.12
C ASN A 260 -5.04 4.89 3.33
N SER A 261 -6.09 5.13 2.53
CA SER A 261 -6.29 6.27 1.63
C SER A 261 -5.92 7.64 2.20
N ASP A 262 -6.16 7.83 3.49
CA ASP A 262 -6.04 9.12 4.20
C ASP A 262 -4.79 9.20 5.10
N GLY A 263 -3.90 8.19 5.05
CA GLY A 263 -2.61 8.13 5.76
C GLY A 263 -2.66 7.93 7.28
N GLN A 264 -3.73 8.38 7.94
CA GLN A 264 -3.91 8.32 9.40
C GLN A 264 -4.18 6.90 9.94
N GLN A 265 -4.82 6.05 9.13
CA GLN A 265 -5.08 4.64 9.44
C GLN A 265 -4.16 3.73 8.65
N CYS A 266 -3.87 2.55 9.21
CA CYS A 266 -3.10 1.50 8.56
C CYS A 266 -3.60 0.10 8.97
N MET A 267 -3.20 -0.89 8.20
CA MET A 267 -3.53 -2.30 8.39
C MET A 267 -2.25 -3.11 8.62
N PHE A 268 -2.22 -3.90 9.69
CA PHE A 268 -1.16 -4.86 10.00
C PHE A 268 -1.37 -6.12 9.15
N MET A 269 -0.37 -6.45 8.32
CA MET A 269 -0.44 -7.50 7.29
C MET A 269 -0.01 -8.89 7.82
N LEU A 270 -0.57 -9.31 8.96
CA LEU A 270 -0.23 -10.55 9.66
C LEU A 270 -0.58 -11.81 8.84
N TRP A 271 -1.81 -11.90 8.35
CA TRP A 271 -2.32 -13.01 7.53
C TRP A 271 -1.51 -13.14 6.23
N ALA A 272 -1.24 -12.02 5.55
CA ALA A 272 -0.45 -12.04 4.33
C ALA A 272 0.96 -12.63 4.54
N MET A 273 1.56 -12.47 5.73
CA MET A 273 2.87 -13.06 6.06
C MET A 273 2.83 -14.52 6.55
N ARG A 274 1.65 -15.11 6.85
CA ARG A 274 1.54 -16.45 7.50
C ARG A 274 2.25 -17.57 6.76
N ASP A 275 2.30 -17.53 5.43
CA ASP A 275 2.89 -18.60 4.61
C ASP A 275 4.36 -18.37 4.23
N ILE A 276 4.99 -17.29 4.71
CA ILE A 276 6.45 -17.14 4.62
C ILE A 276 7.12 -18.16 5.54
N VAL A 277 7.57 -19.27 4.96
CA VAL A 277 8.54 -20.19 5.58
C VAL A 277 9.95 -19.71 5.22
N LYS A 278 10.83 -19.62 6.22
CA LYS A 278 12.26 -19.30 6.02
C LYS A 278 13.15 -20.37 6.63
N LYS A 279 14.26 -20.61 5.93
CA LYS A 279 15.32 -21.53 6.31
C LYS A 279 16.62 -20.77 6.51
N PHE A 280 17.23 -20.93 7.67
CA PHE A 280 18.38 -20.13 8.10
C PHE A 280 19.22 -20.88 9.15
N ARG A 281 20.40 -20.35 9.45
CA ARG A 281 21.37 -20.96 10.37
C ARG A 281 22.11 -19.90 11.19
N PRO A 282 21.61 -19.59 12.41
CA PRO A 282 22.36 -18.84 13.41
C PRO A 282 23.72 -19.49 13.73
N HIS A 283 24.71 -18.66 14.05
CA HIS A 283 26.06 -19.11 14.45
C HIS A 283 26.05 -19.74 15.85
N SER A 284 25.02 -19.50 16.65
CA SER A 284 24.78 -20.15 17.94
C SER A 284 24.38 -21.64 17.87
N LEU A 285 24.07 -22.21 16.69
CA LEU A 285 23.78 -23.65 16.59
C LEU A 285 25.04 -24.51 16.82
N SER A 286 24.92 -25.45 17.75
CA SER A 286 25.93 -26.46 18.07
C SER A 286 26.12 -27.52 16.98
N ASP A 287 25.09 -27.83 16.19
CA ASP A 287 25.23 -28.78 15.08
C ASP A 287 25.89 -28.13 13.86
N HIS A 288 27.11 -28.60 13.57
CA HIS A 288 27.87 -28.30 12.36
C HIS A 288 27.10 -28.47 11.03
N ARG A 289 25.98 -29.20 10.97
CA ARG A 289 25.10 -29.33 9.78
C ARG A 289 23.64 -28.91 10.02
N GLY A 290 23.32 -28.36 11.18
CA GLY A 290 21.98 -27.94 11.55
C GLY A 290 21.49 -26.74 10.75
N PHE A 291 20.17 -26.58 10.67
CA PHE A 291 19.46 -25.40 10.20
C PHE A 291 18.11 -25.29 10.92
N ILE A 292 17.56 -24.09 11.00
CA ILE A 292 16.18 -23.82 11.42
C ILE A 292 15.35 -23.62 10.14
N GLU A 293 14.11 -24.13 10.14
CA GLU A 293 13.14 -23.99 9.06
C GLU A 293 11.75 -23.82 9.69
N GLU A 294 11.21 -22.60 9.63
CA GLU A 294 10.03 -22.18 10.40
C GLU A 294 9.22 -21.10 9.65
N ARG A 295 7.94 -20.93 10.01
CA ARG A 295 7.12 -19.79 9.57
C ARG A 295 7.57 -18.51 10.29
N ILE A 296 7.86 -17.46 9.53
CA ILE A 296 8.46 -16.22 10.06
C ILE A 296 7.55 -15.49 11.07
N VAL A 297 6.23 -15.71 10.98
CA VAL A 297 5.24 -15.19 11.94
C VAL A 297 5.38 -15.81 13.34
N HIS A 298 5.89 -17.05 13.44
CA HIS A 298 6.13 -17.73 14.72
C HIS A 298 7.57 -17.55 15.24
N SER A 299 8.53 -17.32 14.34
CA SER A 299 9.94 -17.16 14.70
C SER A 299 10.18 -15.96 15.63
N LYS A 300 10.80 -16.22 16.78
CA LYS A 300 11.12 -15.19 17.78
C LYS A 300 12.41 -14.45 17.43
N LEU A 301 12.29 -13.35 16.71
CA LEU A 301 13.40 -12.56 16.19
C LEU A 301 13.55 -11.23 16.94
N PRO A 302 14.77 -10.68 17.07
CA PRO A 302 14.94 -9.27 17.40
C PRO A 302 14.42 -8.42 16.22
N LEU A 303 13.66 -7.37 16.50
CA LEU A 303 13.15 -6.44 15.49
C LEU A 303 13.85 -5.09 15.63
N ILE A 304 14.38 -4.57 14.52
CA ILE A 304 15.01 -3.25 14.46
C ILE A 304 14.27 -2.40 13.42
N SER A 305 13.72 -1.29 13.87
CA SER A 305 12.90 -0.39 13.04
C SER A 305 13.69 0.84 12.58
N PHE A 306 13.61 1.16 11.30
CA PHE A 306 14.32 2.26 10.66
C PHE A 306 13.32 3.34 10.23
N VAL A 307 13.41 4.53 10.82
CA VAL A 307 12.46 5.63 10.63
C VAL A 307 13.17 6.94 10.28
N ARG A 308 12.43 7.95 9.81
CA ARG A 308 12.94 9.28 9.43
C ARG A 308 12.18 10.35 10.19
N PHE A 309 12.88 11.33 10.77
CA PHE A 309 12.32 12.52 11.39
C PHE A 309 12.75 13.77 10.63
N GLY A 310 11.79 14.55 10.14
CA GLY A 310 12.08 15.68 9.25
C GLY A 310 12.73 15.23 7.94
N ASP A 311 13.43 16.15 7.27
CA ASP A 311 14.23 15.83 6.10
C ASP A 311 15.64 15.37 6.46
N CYS A 312 16.24 14.60 5.54
CA CYS A 312 17.50 13.89 5.73
C CYS A 312 18.27 13.84 4.43
N SER A 313 19.53 14.27 4.44
CA SER A 313 20.48 14.07 3.34
C SER A 313 21.00 12.63 3.23
N LEU A 314 20.67 11.78 4.21
CA LEU A 314 21.01 10.35 4.20
C LEU A 314 19.83 9.52 3.69
N SER A 315 20.04 8.84 2.55
CA SER A 315 19.08 7.88 2.00
C SER A 315 18.99 6.64 2.90
N LYS A 316 18.01 6.65 3.82
CA LYS A 316 17.77 5.61 4.84
C LYS A 316 17.71 4.21 4.24
N SER A 317 16.92 4.01 3.17
CA SER A 317 16.76 2.70 2.53
C SER A 317 18.00 2.24 1.77
N GLN A 318 18.76 3.15 1.14
CA GLN A 318 20.03 2.81 0.50
C GLN A 318 21.10 2.40 1.53
N ILE A 319 21.15 3.08 2.68
CA ILE A 319 22.01 2.69 3.82
C ILE A 319 21.56 1.34 4.39
N LEU A 320 20.26 1.08 4.43
CA LEU A 320 19.70 -0.19 4.90
C LEU A 320 20.04 -1.37 3.97
N ASN A 321 19.96 -1.20 2.65
CA ASN A 321 20.41 -2.20 1.68
C ASN A 321 21.92 -2.48 1.84
N LYS A 322 22.75 -1.43 1.93
CA LYS A 322 24.20 -1.53 2.21
C LYS A 322 24.55 -2.19 3.54
N LEU A 323 23.64 -2.14 4.53
CA LEU A 323 23.78 -2.72 5.86
C LEU A 323 23.39 -4.21 5.94
N LEU A 324 22.46 -4.65 5.11
CA LEU A 324 21.95 -6.03 5.09
C LEU A 324 22.61 -6.89 4.01
N SER A 325 23.06 -6.28 2.92
CA SER A 325 23.84 -6.92 1.87
C SER A 325 25.29 -7.19 2.30
N ASN A 326 25.82 -8.34 1.88
CA ASN A 326 27.28 -8.49 1.74
C ASN A 326 27.73 -7.67 0.51
N PRO A 327 28.82 -6.87 0.56
CA PRO A 327 29.31 -6.11 -0.60
C PRO A 327 29.63 -6.93 -1.86
N GLN A 328 29.84 -8.25 -1.74
CA GLN A 328 30.04 -9.16 -2.88
C GLN A 328 28.72 -9.73 -3.45
N GLN A 329 27.60 -9.55 -2.75
CA GLN A 329 26.27 -10.07 -3.07
C GLN A 329 25.22 -8.98 -2.75
N TYR A 330 25.44 -7.79 -3.30
CA TYR A 330 24.59 -6.64 -3.09
C TYR A 330 23.22 -6.83 -3.75
N HIS A 331 22.15 -6.57 -2.99
CA HIS A 331 20.77 -6.68 -3.42
C HIS A 331 19.92 -5.58 -2.77
N ASP A 332 19.06 -4.92 -3.56
CA ASP A 332 18.23 -3.83 -3.07
C ASP A 332 16.93 -4.33 -2.45
N THR A 333 17.01 -4.81 -1.21
CA THR A 333 15.85 -5.28 -0.45
C THR A 333 14.74 -4.23 -0.40
N PHE A 334 15.07 -2.98 -0.02
CA PHE A 334 14.15 -1.86 0.09
C PHE A 334 14.33 -0.88 -1.07
N VAL A 335 13.24 -0.35 -1.64
CA VAL A 335 13.34 0.62 -2.75
C VAL A 335 14.05 1.91 -2.31
N HIS A 336 14.93 2.50 -3.12
CA HIS A 336 15.57 3.79 -2.83
C HIS A 336 15.76 4.65 -4.10
N HIS A 337 16.14 5.91 -3.89
CA HIS A 337 16.32 6.95 -4.91
C HIS A 337 17.08 6.50 -6.17
N ASP A 338 18.18 5.74 -6.02
CA ASP A 338 19.05 5.38 -7.14
C ASP A 338 18.59 4.10 -7.89
N MET A 339 17.38 3.61 -7.61
CA MET A 339 16.72 2.53 -8.35
C MET A 339 15.79 3.08 -9.42
N ASP A 340 15.47 2.25 -10.42
CA ASP A 340 14.44 2.54 -11.43
C ASP A 340 13.14 3.07 -10.80
N CYS A 341 12.81 4.34 -11.11
CA CYS A 341 11.63 5.06 -10.61
C CYS A 341 11.52 5.15 -9.07
N GLY A 342 12.62 4.91 -8.33
CA GLY A 342 12.66 4.96 -6.86
C GLY A 342 12.81 6.37 -6.28
N ASP A 343 13.23 7.31 -7.13
CA ASP A 343 13.27 8.76 -6.98
C ASP A 343 11.89 9.44 -7.11
N ILE A 344 11.05 8.95 -8.02
CA ILE A 344 9.68 9.43 -8.28
C ILE A 344 8.90 9.61 -6.97
N SER A 345 8.27 10.77 -6.81
CA SER A 345 7.55 11.13 -5.58
C SER A 345 6.37 10.19 -5.33
N ARG A 346 6.29 9.64 -4.11
CA ARG A 346 5.26 8.66 -3.72
C ARG A 346 3.90 9.32 -3.56
N LYS A 347 2.91 8.90 -4.35
CA LYS A 347 1.51 9.35 -4.33
C LYS A 347 0.74 8.76 -3.13
N ILE A 348 0.93 7.48 -2.80
CA ILE A 348 0.07 6.74 -1.83
C ILE A 348 0.84 5.88 -0.81
N SER A 349 2.10 5.56 -1.06
CA SER A 349 2.92 4.65 -0.23
C SER A 349 3.72 5.34 0.89
N ASN A 350 3.41 6.59 1.21
CA ASN A 350 3.88 7.20 2.47
C ASN A 350 3.04 6.67 3.64
N GLY A 351 3.66 6.37 4.78
CA GLY A 351 3.04 5.64 5.89
C GLY A 351 3.16 4.11 5.78
N LEU A 352 3.59 3.58 4.63
CA LEU A 352 3.94 2.17 4.46
C LEU A 352 5.12 1.81 5.37
N VAL A 353 4.94 0.77 6.19
CA VAL A 353 6.06 0.05 6.79
C VAL A 353 6.33 -1.19 5.98
N GLU A 354 7.55 -1.30 5.46
CA GLU A 354 8.10 -2.51 4.87
C GLU A 354 8.78 -3.38 5.95
N MET A 355 8.70 -4.70 5.85
CA MET A 355 9.49 -5.66 6.63
C MET A 355 10.42 -6.47 5.73
N SER A 356 11.61 -6.80 6.23
CA SER A 356 12.45 -7.88 5.69
C SER A 356 13.25 -8.54 6.81
N TRP A 357 13.96 -9.62 6.50
CA TRP A 357 14.69 -10.43 7.48
C TRP A 357 16.10 -10.74 6.99
N TYR A 358 17.11 -10.36 7.76
CA TYR A 358 18.45 -10.89 7.58
C TYR A 358 18.55 -12.26 8.24
N LEU A 359 19.03 -13.24 7.48
CA LEU A 359 19.00 -14.65 7.83
C LEU A 359 20.37 -15.29 7.52
N PRO A 360 21.20 -15.59 8.53
CA PRO A 360 22.54 -16.14 8.29
C PRO A 360 22.51 -17.55 7.69
N CYS A 361 23.56 -17.88 6.94
CA CYS A 361 23.81 -19.22 6.38
C CYS A 361 24.76 -20.07 7.24
N GLY A 362 25.37 -19.51 8.29
CA GLY A 362 26.31 -20.16 9.18
C GLY A 362 27.78 -20.11 8.72
N SER A 363 28.12 -19.14 7.86
CA SER A 363 29.46 -18.96 7.28
C SER A 363 29.99 -17.56 7.57
N SER A 364 30.92 -17.45 8.53
CA SER A 364 31.53 -16.19 9.01
C SER A 364 32.18 -15.30 7.95
N ASN A 365 32.47 -15.84 6.76
CA ASN A 365 33.12 -15.13 5.67
C ASN A 365 32.12 -14.44 4.72
N ILE A 366 30.83 -14.80 4.81
CA ILE A 366 29.75 -14.32 3.95
C ILE A 366 28.67 -13.63 4.79
N ASP A 367 28.37 -14.18 5.97
CA ASP A 367 27.32 -13.66 6.84
C ASP A 367 27.65 -12.27 7.39
N VAL A 368 26.71 -11.35 7.20
CA VAL A 368 26.77 -9.98 7.73
C VAL A 368 26.49 -9.97 9.22
N PHE A 369 25.43 -10.67 9.67
CA PHE A 369 25.13 -10.83 11.10
C PHE A 369 25.21 -12.32 11.49
N PRO A 370 25.74 -12.66 12.68
CA PRO A 370 25.86 -14.06 13.13
C PRO A 370 24.52 -14.68 13.56
N GLU A 371 23.53 -13.83 13.84
CA GLU A 371 22.22 -14.19 14.35
C GLU A 371 21.14 -13.53 13.45
N PRO A 372 19.95 -14.13 13.31
CA PRO A 372 18.88 -13.59 12.49
C PRO A 372 18.28 -12.31 13.10
N VAL A 373 17.81 -11.40 12.24
CA VAL A 373 17.18 -10.14 12.67
C VAL A 373 16.08 -9.72 11.70
N ALA A 374 14.93 -9.32 12.26
CA ALA A 374 13.83 -8.70 11.53
C ALA A 374 14.06 -7.20 11.43
N VAL A 375 13.70 -6.60 10.29
CA VAL A 375 13.99 -5.22 9.96
C VAL A 375 12.76 -4.55 9.37
N ALA A 376 12.23 -3.55 10.07
CA ALA A 376 11.14 -2.72 9.59
C ALA A 376 11.65 -1.37 9.05
N ASN A 377 11.04 -0.86 7.98
CA ASN A 377 11.42 0.39 7.30
C ASN A 377 10.17 1.22 6.99
N LEU A 378 9.92 2.28 7.78
CA LEU A 378 8.80 3.21 7.58
C LEU A 378 9.10 4.23 6.47
N ARG A 379 8.15 4.45 5.58
CA ARG A 379 8.19 5.46 4.50
C ARG A 379 7.52 6.76 4.92
N GLY A 380 8.16 7.89 4.63
CA GLY A 380 7.67 9.24 4.97
C GLY A 380 8.48 9.91 6.09
N ASP A 381 7.79 10.70 6.91
CA ASP A 381 8.30 11.36 8.14
C ASP A 381 7.42 10.93 9.31
N ILE A 382 8.00 10.53 10.44
CA ILE A 382 7.24 10.11 11.63
C ILE A 382 6.34 11.21 12.20
N LYS A 383 6.63 12.50 11.90
CA LYS A 383 5.74 13.62 12.22
C LYS A 383 4.33 13.48 11.64
N ASN A 384 4.16 12.70 10.56
CA ASN A 384 2.88 12.50 9.87
C ASN A 384 2.27 11.11 10.12
N PHE A 385 3.00 10.21 10.80
CA PHE A 385 2.68 8.78 10.93
C PHE A 385 2.90 8.30 12.37
N GLU A 386 2.30 9.02 13.33
CA GLU A 386 2.49 8.82 14.77
C GLU A 386 1.98 7.45 15.25
N THR A 387 0.87 6.93 14.68
CA THR A 387 0.33 5.60 14.97
C THR A 387 1.32 4.50 14.57
N GLN A 388 1.82 4.57 13.33
CA GLN A 388 2.82 3.63 12.81
C GLN A 388 4.13 3.71 13.62
N TYR A 389 4.60 4.91 13.94
CA TYR A 389 5.80 5.11 14.76
C TYR A 389 5.62 4.54 16.18
N SER A 390 4.48 4.81 16.83
CA SER A 390 4.17 4.33 18.18
C SER A 390 4.11 2.80 18.24
N PHE A 391 3.50 2.16 17.24
CA PHE A 391 3.52 0.70 17.10
C PHE A 391 4.95 0.17 17.04
N LEU A 392 5.79 0.72 16.14
CA LEU A 392 7.20 0.32 16.02
C LEU A 392 7.99 0.54 17.32
N CYS A 393 7.73 1.60 18.09
CA CYS A 393 8.35 1.83 19.40
C CYS A 393 7.96 0.81 20.48
N GLN A 394 6.79 0.17 20.36
CA GLN A 394 6.34 -0.86 21.30
C GLN A 394 6.80 -2.27 20.91
N ILE A 395 6.80 -2.61 19.61
CA ILE A 395 7.13 -3.97 19.14
C ILE A 395 8.63 -4.22 18.87
N SER A 396 9.44 -3.16 18.71
CA SER A 396 10.84 -3.31 18.32
C SER A 396 11.77 -3.53 19.52
N SER A 397 12.85 -4.28 19.30
CA SER A 397 13.99 -4.32 20.22
C SER A 397 14.78 -2.99 20.19
N ALA A 398 14.82 -2.33 19.03
CA ALA A 398 15.41 -1.00 18.85
C ALA A 398 14.76 -0.20 17.71
N VAL A 399 14.74 1.13 17.83
CA VAL A 399 14.31 2.08 16.79
C VAL A 399 15.47 3.00 16.42
N ILE A 400 15.79 3.07 15.13
CA ILE A 400 16.88 3.86 14.56
C ILE A 400 16.28 5.01 13.76
N VAL A 401 16.38 6.23 14.30
CA VAL A 401 15.83 7.47 13.75
C VAL A 401 16.89 8.19 12.92
N PHE A 402 16.63 8.37 11.63
CA PHE A 402 17.44 9.21 10.75
C PHE A 402 16.93 10.66 10.82
N PHE A 403 17.85 11.61 10.98
CA PHE A 403 17.55 13.05 11.05
C PHE A 403 18.71 13.90 10.48
N ASP A 404 18.41 15.05 9.89
CA ASP A 404 19.41 16.12 9.69
C ASP A 404 19.17 17.34 10.60
N SER A 405 17.91 17.61 10.98
CA SER A 405 17.51 18.65 11.95
C SER A 405 16.62 18.02 13.01
N LEU A 406 16.72 18.53 14.25
CA LEU A 406 15.80 18.21 15.34
C LEU A 406 15.00 19.47 15.66
N ASP A 407 13.78 19.54 15.15
CA ASP A 407 12.87 20.67 15.36
C ASP A 407 12.17 20.57 16.72
N THR A 408 11.39 21.59 17.10
CA THR A 408 10.65 21.67 18.37
C THR A 408 9.67 20.52 18.63
N ASN A 409 9.33 19.73 17.60
CA ASN A 409 8.46 18.55 17.72
C ASN A 409 9.19 17.27 18.18
N TYR A 410 10.42 17.38 18.70
CA TYR A 410 11.18 16.24 19.25
C TYR A 410 10.45 15.46 20.36
N LYS A 411 9.39 16.01 20.98
CA LYS A 411 8.53 15.30 21.94
C LYS A 411 7.93 14.00 21.39
N LEU A 412 7.78 13.88 20.07
CA LEU A 412 7.34 12.64 19.43
C LEU A 412 8.40 11.52 19.56
N LEU A 413 9.69 11.86 19.69
CA LEU A 413 10.77 10.89 19.95
C LEU A 413 10.69 10.33 21.38
N THR A 414 10.25 11.14 22.35
CA THR A 414 10.00 10.73 23.75
C THR A 414 8.65 10.04 23.92
N ASN A 415 8.42 8.93 23.20
CA ASN A 415 7.23 8.10 23.42
C ASN A 415 7.34 7.39 24.77
N GLN A 416 6.47 7.72 25.72
CA GLN A 416 6.52 7.26 27.11
C GLN A 416 6.23 5.76 27.30
N HIS A 417 5.73 5.09 26.25
CA HIS A 417 5.43 3.65 26.25
C HIS A 417 6.39 2.85 25.35
N ALA A 418 7.53 3.42 24.95
CA ALA A 418 8.51 2.73 24.12
C ALA A 418 9.26 1.61 24.87
N ASN A 419 9.07 0.36 24.44
CA ASN A 419 9.90 -0.78 24.86
C ASN A 419 11.25 -0.80 24.14
N ALA A 420 11.33 -0.15 22.98
CA ALA A 420 12.49 -0.18 22.09
C ALA A 420 13.64 0.73 22.56
N GLN A 421 14.88 0.27 22.41
CA GLN A 421 16.05 1.13 22.57
C GLN A 421 16.14 2.14 21.42
N LEU A 422 16.14 3.44 21.72
CA LEU A 422 16.24 4.49 20.70
C LEU A 422 17.70 4.74 20.28
N PHE A 423 17.94 4.88 18.98
CA PHE A 423 19.21 5.29 18.39
C PHE A 423 19.00 6.44 17.40
N LEU A 424 19.84 7.46 17.48
CA LEU A 424 19.78 8.65 16.64
C LEU A 424 20.92 8.63 15.60
N VAL A 425 20.57 8.65 14.32
CA VAL A 425 21.48 8.64 13.17
C VAL A 425 21.44 9.99 12.46
N GLY A 426 22.54 10.74 12.51
CA GLY A 426 22.61 12.10 11.96
C GLY A 426 23.76 12.34 10.98
N ASN A 427 23.57 13.24 10.01
CA ASN A 427 24.66 13.71 9.15
C ASN A 427 25.29 15.00 9.70
N SER A 428 26.50 14.92 10.25
CA SER A 428 27.20 16.09 10.79
C SER A 428 27.79 17.01 9.71
N GLN A 429 27.53 16.75 8.43
CA GLN A 429 27.82 17.65 7.30
C GLN A 429 26.58 18.41 6.80
N SER A 430 25.39 18.11 7.31
CA SER A 430 24.17 18.78 6.83
C SER A 430 24.10 20.23 7.29
N LYS A 431 23.58 21.11 6.43
CA LYS A 431 23.48 22.56 6.70
C LYS A 431 22.54 22.89 7.87
N SER A 432 21.63 21.98 8.22
CA SER A 432 20.66 22.13 9.31
C SER A 432 21.06 21.41 10.61
N PHE A 433 22.24 20.78 10.67
CA PHE A 433 22.65 19.97 11.81
C PHE A 433 23.25 20.84 12.94
N ASP A 434 22.59 20.89 14.10
CA ASP A 434 23.14 21.49 15.33
C ASP A 434 23.54 20.43 16.37
N LEU A 435 24.84 20.40 16.66
CA LEU A 435 25.44 19.54 17.69
C LEU A 435 25.05 19.96 19.11
N GLN A 436 24.76 21.25 19.36
CA GLN A 436 24.38 21.73 20.69
C GLN A 436 22.93 21.34 21.01
N HIS A 437 22.00 21.53 20.06
CA HIS A 437 20.64 21.02 20.20
C HIS A 437 20.62 19.49 20.37
N LEU A 438 21.39 18.75 19.56
CA LEU A 438 21.52 17.29 19.72
C LEU A 438 22.01 16.88 21.11
N LYS A 439 23.02 17.56 21.67
CA LYS A 439 23.51 17.30 23.03
C LYS A 439 22.48 17.61 24.10
N LYS A 440 21.75 18.72 23.97
CA LYS A 440 20.67 19.09 24.89
C LYS A 440 19.58 18.02 24.88
N LEU A 441 19.10 17.65 23.70
CA LEU A 441 18.06 16.64 23.50
C LEU A 441 18.52 15.25 23.97
N ALA A 442 19.76 14.86 23.72
CA ALA A 442 20.32 13.61 24.24
C ALA A 442 20.29 13.55 25.76
N ASN A 443 20.61 14.65 26.45
CA ASN A 443 20.52 14.74 27.91
C ASN A 443 19.04 14.71 28.39
N GLU A 444 18.13 15.42 27.71
CA GLU A 444 16.69 15.42 28.02
C GLU A 444 16.03 14.05 27.79
N MET A 445 16.63 13.19 26.97
CA MET A 445 16.18 11.82 26.67
C MET A 445 17.03 10.72 27.36
N GLU A 446 17.93 11.09 28.27
CA GLU A 446 18.89 10.19 28.95
C GLU A 446 19.71 9.27 28.02
N LEU A 447 19.91 9.69 26.76
CA LEU A 447 20.62 8.91 25.74
C LEU A 447 22.13 8.90 25.99
N LYS A 448 22.71 7.70 25.95
CA LYS A 448 24.15 7.49 26.08
C LYS A 448 24.85 7.82 24.75
N ASN A 449 26.14 8.12 24.79
CA ASN A 449 26.93 8.34 23.56
C ASN A 449 26.88 7.14 22.58
N SER A 450 26.65 5.92 23.06
CA SER A 450 26.42 4.72 22.25
C SER A 450 25.13 4.74 21.42
N ASN A 451 24.16 5.56 21.80
CA ASN A 451 22.87 5.70 21.11
C ASN A 451 22.93 6.72 19.97
N ILE A 452 24.03 7.45 19.80
CA ILE A 452 24.17 8.52 18.80
C ILE A 452 25.24 8.13 17.77
N ILE A 453 24.85 8.05 16.49
CA ILE A 453 25.71 7.60 15.40
C ILE A 453 25.76 8.70 14.34
N LEU A 454 26.89 9.41 14.26
CA LEU A 454 27.06 10.54 13.32
C LEU A 454 27.90 10.15 12.10
N LYS A 455 27.39 10.48 10.91
CA LYS A 455 28.17 10.46 9.67
C LYS A 455 28.99 11.76 9.59
N GLY A 456 30.31 11.63 9.78
CA GLY A 456 31.26 12.72 9.56
C GLY A 456 31.72 12.78 8.10
N LYS A 457 32.98 13.12 7.87
CA LYS A 457 33.62 13.13 6.54
C LYS A 457 33.94 11.72 5.98
N GLN A 458 33.56 10.65 6.68
CA GLN A 458 33.76 9.28 6.19
C GLN A 458 32.80 8.91 5.04
N ASN A 459 33.24 7.98 4.19
CA ASN A 459 32.38 7.38 3.17
C ASN A 459 31.34 6.41 3.79
N ASP A 460 30.36 6.02 2.98
CA ASP A 460 29.29 5.11 3.39
C ASP A 460 29.82 3.78 3.93
N ALA A 461 30.85 3.20 3.32
CA ALA A 461 31.39 1.90 3.72
C ALA A 461 31.98 1.91 5.14
N ILE A 462 32.60 3.01 5.57
CA ILE A 462 33.08 3.18 6.96
C ILE A 462 31.90 3.45 7.90
N PHE A 463 30.94 4.28 7.49
CA PHE A 463 29.75 4.59 8.29
C PHE A 463 28.86 3.36 8.54
N VAL A 464 28.59 2.56 7.51
CA VAL A 464 27.80 1.32 7.61
C VAL A 464 28.49 0.31 8.55
N LYS A 465 29.82 0.19 8.54
CA LYS A 465 30.56 -0.66 9.52
C LYS A 465 30.37 -0.21 10.97
N SER A 466 30.22 1.09 11.23
CA SER A 466 29.90 1.59 12.57
C SER A 466 28.46 1.23 12.97
N LEU A 467 27.48 1.49 12.09
CA LEU A 467 26.07 1.14 12.31
C LEU A 467 25.87 -0.38 12.50
N HIS A 468 26.55 -1.19 11.69
CA HIS A 468 26.61 -2.64 11.77
C HIS A 468 27.18 -3.15 13.10
N SER A 469 28.22 -2.48 13.62
CA SER A 469 28.80 -2.81 14.93
C SER A 469 27.81 -2.52 16.07
N THR A 470 27.11 -1.38 16.02
CA THR A 470 26.07 -1.06 16.99
C THR A 470 24.91 -2.06 16.93
N ILE A 471 24.45 -2.42 15.73
CA ILE A 471 23.36 -3.39 15.54
C ILE A 471 23.76 -4.79 16.00
N ASN A 472 25.00 -5.23 15.78
CA ASN A 472 25.50 -6.47 16.37
C ASN A 472 25.45 -6.46 17.90
N ASN A 473 25.70 -5.31 18.54
CA ASN A 473 25.60 -5.17 19.99
C ASN A 473 24.14 -5.18 20.48
N ILE A 474 23.21 -4.56 19.73
CA ILE A 474 21.75 -4.67 19.98
C ILE A 474 21.32 -6.14 19.90
N ILE A 475 21.63 -6.85 18.80
CA ILE A 475 21.25 -8.25 18.59
C ILE A 475 21.80 -9.18 19.69
N LYS A 476 23.04 -8.95 20.15
CA LYS A 476 23.69 -9.72 21.23
C LYS A 476 23.15 -9.42 22.63
N SER A 477 22.65 -8.21 22.88
CA SER A 477 22.08 -7.78 24.17
C SER A 477 20.57 -7.93 24.25
N CYS A 478 19.90 -8.22 23.13
CA CYS A 478 18.46 -8.38 23.03
C CYS A 478 17.95 -9.59 23.83
N SER A 479 17.29 -9.30 24.95
CA SER A 479 16.47 -10.24 25.72
C SER A 479 15.04 -10.38 25.16
N SER A 480 14.47 -9.29 24.62
CA SER A 480 13.11 -9.21 24.09
C SER A 480 13.02 -9.63 22.62
N LYS A 481 12.77 -10.93 22.38
CA LYS A 481 12.48 -11.50 21.06
C LYS A 481 11.01 -11.92 20.95
N ALA A 482 10.23 -11.15 20.20
CA ALA A 482 8.82 -11.42 19.93
C ALA A 482 8.64 -12.21 18.62
N CYS A 483 7.51 -12.90 18.50
CA CYS A 483 6.99 -13.41 17.21
C CYS A 483 5.97 -12.40 16.66
N LEU A 484 5.74 -12.39 15.35
CA LEU A 484 4.83 -11.40 14.72
C LEU A 484 3.37 -11.60 15.16
N GLU A 485 2.98 -12.84 15.46
CA GLU A 485 1.63 -13.16 15.97
C GLU A 485 1.31 -12.44 17.27
N ALA A 486 2.27 -12.27 18.18
CA ALA A 486 2.07 -11.56 19.45
C ALA A 486 2.07 -10.02 19.33
N MET A 487 2.08 -9.48 18.12
CA MET A 487 1.96 -8.04 17.84
C MET A 487 0.51 -7.62 17.55
N ASP A 488 -0.41 -8.58 17.43
CA ASP A 488 -1.85 -8.39 17.26
C ASP A 488 -2.47 -7.49 18.34
N THR A 489 -2.13 -7.78 19.60
CA THR A 489 -2.66 -7.13 20.79
C THR A 489 -2.24 -5.65 20.83
N ILE A 490 -0.98 -5.36 20.48
CA ILE A 490 -0.43 -4.01 20.40
C ILE A 490 -1.01 -3.25 19.19
N ALA A 491 -1.35 -3.94 18.10
CA ALA A 491 -2.04 -3.33 16.96
C ALA A 491 -3.46 -2.87 17.39
N HIS A 492 -4.22 -3.74 18.04
CA HIS A 492 -5.55 -3.40 18.56
C HIS A 492 -5.52 -2.26 19.60
N GLU A 493 -4.58 -2.29 20.55
CA GLU A 493 -4.40 -1.23 21.56
C GLU A 493 -4.13 0.15 20.94
N LEU A 494 -3.51 0.20 19.75
CA LEU A 494 -3.25 1.41 18.97
C LEU A 494 -4.30 1.69 17.87
N GLY A 495 -5.40 0.92 17.82
CA GLY A 495 -6.46 1.10 16.83
C GLY A 495 -6.07 0.73 15.38
N ILE A 496 -5.00 -0.04 15.20
CA ILE A 496 -4.55 -0.59 13.91
C ILE A 496 -5.41 -1.82 13.60
N GLN A 497 -5.91 -1.92 12.37
CA GLN A 497 -6.67 -3.09 11.89
C GLN A 497 -5.72 -4.25 11.57
N VAL A 498 -6.09 -5.51 11.84
CA VAL A 498 -5.29 -6.67 11.41
C VAL A 498 -6.00 -7.38 10.26
N ASP A 499 -5.28 -7.70 9.20
CA ASP A 499 -5.81 -8.43 8.03
C ASP A 499 -6.31 -9.85 8.36
N GLU A 500 -5.83 -10.44 9.45
CA GLU A 500 -6.28 -11.74 9.93
C GLU A 500 -7.67 -11.70 10.61
N ASP A 501 -8.15 -10.52 11.04
CA ASP A 501 -9.47 -10.35 11.69
C ASP A 501 -10.64 -10.54 10.73
N PHE A 502 -10.41 -10.41 9.41
CA PHE A 502 -11.49 -10.52 8.43
C PHE A 502 -12.16 -11.91 8.51
N PRO A 503 -13.52 -11.99 8.42
CA PRO A 503 -14.25 -13.25 8.60
C PRO A 503 -13.78 -14.38 7.67
N GLU A 504 -13.33 -14.03 6.46
CA GLU A 504 -12.75 -14.95 5.48
C GLU A 504 -11.44 -15.57 5.98
N CYS A 505 -10.56 -14.76 6.58
CA CYS A 505 -9.27 -15.18 7.14
C CYS A 505 -9.48 -16.05 8.38
N GLN A 506 -10.33 -15.62 9.33
CA GLN A 506 -10.63 -16.42 10.52
C GLN A 506 -11.29 -17.76 10.16
N LYS A 507 -12.26 -17.77 9.24
CA LYS A 507 -12.89 -19.01 8.75
C LYS A 507 -11.88 -19.92 8.03
N ALA A 508 -10.94 -19.37 7.27
CA ALA A 508 -9.86 -20.17 6.67
C ALA A 508 -8.92 -20.77 7.74
N LYS A 509 -8.55 -19.98 8.76
CA LYS A 509 -7.75 -20.39 9.93
C LYS A 509 -8.44 -21.52 10.72
N GLU A 510 -9.73 -21.41 11.00
CA GLU A 510 -10.55 -22.44 11.65
C GLU A 510 -10.60 -23.75 10.85
N ASN A 511 -10.87 -23.68 9.53
CA ASN A 511 -10.90 -24.87 8.67
C ASN A 511 -9.52 -25.55 8.60
N ALA A 512 -8.44 -24.78 8.45
CA ALA A 512 -7.08 -25.31 8.44
C ALA A 512 -6.71 -25.97 9.78
N ASN A 513 -7.09 -25.37 10.91
CA ASN A 513 -6.90 -25.95 12.24
C ASN A 513 -7.71 -27.25 12.41
N THR A 514 -8.96 -27.29 11.96
CA THR A 514 -9.83 -28.49 12.02
C THR A 514 -9.26 -29.66 11.22
N LEU A 515 -8.65 -29.40 10.06
CA LEU A 515 -7.97 -30.42 9.26
C LEU A 515 -6.64 -30.89 9.88
N THR A 516 -5.92 -30.00 10.57
CA THR A 516 -4.56 -30.27 11.08
C THR A 516 -4.49 -30.73 12.54
N VAL A 517 -5.56 -30.58 13.34
CA VAL A 517 -5.61 -30.93 14.78
C VAL A 517 -5.19 -32.37 15.11
N ASN A 518 -5.37 -33.30 14.16
CA ASN A 518 -4.98 -34.70 14.30
C ASN A 518 -3.49 -34.96 14.00
N ILE A 519 -2.79 -34.02 13.36
CA ILE A 519 -1.38 -34.13 12.94
C ILE A 519 -0.44 -33.73 14.10
N LYS A 520 -0.61 -34.35 15.26
CA LYS A 520 0.14 -34.03 16.49
C LYS A 520 1.65 -34.31 16.37
N ASN A 521 2.05 -35.25 15.52
CA ASN A 521 3.45 -35.56 15.24
C ASN A 521 3.62 -35.92 13.77
N THR A 522 4.21 -35.00 13.00
CA THR A 522 4.41 -35.14 11.54
C THR A 522 5.23 -36.37 11.14
N LEU A 523 6.15 -36.84 11.97
CA LEU A 523 6.96 -38.04 11.68
C LEU A 523 6.22 -39.35 11.97
N GLN A 524 5.25 -39.34 12.88
CA GLN A 524 4.37 -40.48 13.14
C GLN A 524 3.24 -40.52 12.11
N PHE A 525 2.53 -39.40 11.92
CA PHE A 525 1.45 -39.27 10.94
C PHE A 525 1.88 -39.66 9.53
N LYS A 526 3.08 -39.26 9.08
CA LYS A 526 3.64 -39.67 7.78
C LYS A 526 4.00 -41.16 7.68
N LYS A 527 4.23 -41.88 8.79
CA LYS A 527 4.41 -43.35 8.77
C LYS A 527 3.08 -44.08 8.66
N GLU A 528 2.06 -43.58 9.35
CA GLU A 528 0.74 -44.20 9.45
C GLU A 528 -0.11 -43.94 8.20
N GLN A 529 -0.15 -42.69 7.73
CA GLN A 529 -1.00 -42.27 6.62
C GLN A 529 -0.32 -42.34 5.25
N LEU A 530 1.02 -42.34 5.20
CA LEU A 530 1.81 -42.40 3.95
C LEU A 530 2.86 -43.53 3.99
N PRO A 531 2.49 -44.79 4.34
CA PRO A 531 3.44 -45.87 4.62
C PRO A 531 4.40 -46.17 3.47
N LEU A 532 3.92 -46.09 2.22
CA LEU A 532 4.71 -46.30 1.01
C LEU A 532 5.87 -45.29 0.88
N GLN A 533 5.64 -44.03 1.28
CA GLN A 533 6.64 -42.95 1.28
C GLN A 533 7.68 -43.08 2.42
N GLY A 534 7.52 -44.08 3.28
CA GLY A 534 8.38 -44.35 4.44
C GLY A 534 9.73 -44.95 4.08
N LYS A 535 9.92 -46.25 4.33
CA LYS A 535 11.19 -46.95 4.05
C LYS A 535 11.28 -47.39 2.59
N ILE A 536 10.19 -47.95 2.05
CA ILE A 536 10.10 -48.52 0.70
C ILE A 536 10.55 -47.50 -0.37
N TRP A 537 9.91 -46.33 -0.42
CA TRP A 537 10.28 -45.27 -1.37
C TRP A 537 11.74 -44.82 -1.24
N LYS A 538 12.27 -44.73 -0.01
CA LYS A 538 13.65 -44.33 0.25
C LYS A 538 14.67 -45.38 -0.19
N ASP A 539 14.31 -46.66 -0.17
CA ASP A 539 15.18 -47.74 -0.62
C ASP A 539 15.08 -47.94 -2.14
N LEU A 540 13.89 -47.80 -2.75
CA LEU A 540 13.69 -47.72 -4.20
C LEU A 540 14.50 -46.55 -4.82
N ALA A 541 14.37 -45.34 -4.28
CA ALA A 541 15.09 -44.17 -4.78
C ALA A 541 16.63 -44.27 -4.58
N LYS A 542 17.11 -45.12 -3.65
CA LYS A 542 18.55 -45.47 -3.57
C LYS A 542 18.97 -46.44 -4.68
N LEU A 543 18.14 -47.43 -4.99
CA LEU A 543 18.41 -48.40 -6.05
C LEU A 543 18.47 -47.71 -7.42
N GLU A 544 17.50 -46.86 -7.75
CA GLU A 544 17.49 -46.08 -9.01
C GLU A 544 18.69 -45.13 -9.11
N LYS A 545 19.01 -44.45 -7.99
CA LYS A 545 20.17 -43.56 -7.91
C LYS A 545 21.50 -44.31 -7.99
N GLU A 546 21.54 -45.60 -7.69
CA GLU A 546 22.71 -46.48 -7.89
C GLU A 546 22.74 -47.03 -9.31
N GLU A 547 21.61 -47.44 -9.89
CA GLU A 547 21.48 -47.93 -11.27
C GLU A 547 21.99 -46.90 -12.29
N CYS A 548 21.73 -45.61 -12.04
CA CYS A 548 22.22 -44.50 -12.84
C CYS A 548 23.66 -44.03 -12.52
N ARG A 549 24.28 -44.48 -11.42
CA ARG A 549 25.59 -43.95 -10.94
C ARG A 549 26.70 -44.99 -10.80
N LEU A 550 26.35 -46.26 -10.62
CA LEU A 550 27.22 -47.44 -10.58
C LEU A 550 28.43 -47.32 -9.62
N ARG A 551 28.33 -46.48 -8.58
CA ARG A 551 29.44 -46.16 -7.66
C ARG A 551 29.83 -47.31 -6.75
N LYS A 552 28.96 -48.32 -6.61
CA LYS A 552 29.20 -49.54 -5.83
C LYS A 552 29.33 -50.81 -6.69
N ALA A 553 29.51 -50.67 -8.01
CA ALA A 553 29.72 -51.84 -8.88
C ALA A 553 31.08 -52.52 -8.63
N GLY A 554 32.12 -51.75 -8.28
CA GLY A 554 33.48 -52.28 -8.12
C GLY A 554 33.95 -52.97 -9.40
N ASP A 555 34.50 -54.18 -9.26
CA ASP A 555 34.97 -55.00 -10.37
C ASP A 555 33.86 -55.88 -11.00
N GLN A 556 32.60 -55.72 -10.59
CA GLN A 556 31.48 -56.51 -11.17
C GLN A 556 31.13 -56.05 -12.60
N ASN A 557 30.74 -57.01 -13.44
CA ASN A 557 30.18 -56.70 -14.75
C ASN A 557 28.93 -55.79 -14.62
N ILE A 558 28.94 -54.68 -15.35
CA ILE A 558 27.93 -53.60 -15.25
C ILE A 558 26.52 -54.08 -15.58
N GLU A 559 26.36 -54.98 -16.56
CA GLU A 559 25.03 -55.48 -16.97
C GLU A 559 24.45 -56.43 -15.92
N MET A 560 25.29 -57.32 -15.38
CA MET A 560 24.91 -58.18 -14.26
C MET A 560 24.53 -57.34 -13.03
N TYR A 561 25.34 -56.34 -12.69
CA TYR A 561 25.07 -55.44 -11.55
C TYR A 561 23.76 -54.66 -11.71
N LYS A 562 23.46 -54.15 -12.91
CA LYS A 562 22.17 -53.50 -13.21
C LYS A 562 20.99 -54.47 -13.11
N SER A 563 21.11 -55.68 -13.65
CA SER A 563 20.08 -56.72 -13.53
C SER A 563 19.78 -57.04 -12.05
N ASP A 564 20.84 -57.11 -11.22
CA ASP A 564 20.75 -57.33 -9.78
C ASP A 564 20.03 -56.18 -9.05
N LEU A 565 20.24 -54.92 -9.47
CA LEU A 565 19.52 -53.76 -8.96
C LEU A 565 18.04 -53.75 -9.38
N GLN A 566 17.74 -54.12 -10.63
CA GLN A 566 16.37 -54.23 -11.13
C GLN A 566 15.58 -55.35 -10.43
N MET A 567 16.22 -56.49 -10.15
CA MET A 567 15.67 -57.58 -9.33
C MET A 567 15.33 -57.10 -7.91
N LYS A 568 16.22 -56.31 -7.28
CA LYS A 568 15.97 -55.70 -5.95
C LYS A 568 14.85 -54.66 -6.00
N LYS A 569 14.75 -53.90 -7.10
CA LYS A 569 13.69 -52.91 -7.35
C LYS A 569 12.32 -53.59 -7.44
N LYS A 570 12.18 -54.64 -8.26
CA LYS A 570 10.93 -55.43 -8.38
C LYS A 570 10.46 -55.98 -7.04
N ARG A 571 11.34 -56.66 -6.28
CA ARG A 571 11.00 -57.15 -4.92
C ARG A 571 10.53 -56.05 -3.98
N SER A 572 11.11 -54.85 -4.07
CA SER A 572 10.70 -53.70 -3.25
C SER A 572 9.38 -53.07 -3.71
N GLN A 573 8.96 -53.29 -4.97
CA GLN A 573 7.63 -52.93 -5.49
C GLN A 573 6.59 -53.99 -5.12
N GLU A 574 6.95 -55.28 -5.19
CA GLU A 574 6.12 -56.42 -4.74
C GLU A 574 5.85 -56.38 -3.23
N THR A 575 6.75 -55.79 -2.44
CA THR A 575 6.56 -55.55 -0.98
C THR A 575 5.75 -54.27 -0.68
N ALA A 576 5.28 -53.57 -1.72
CA ALA A 576 4.60 -52.27 -1.61
C ALA A 576 3.15 -52.29 -2.13
N ALA A 577 2.71 -53.43 -2.67
CA ALA A 577 1.37 -53.70 -3.16
C ALA A 577 0.61 -54.62 -2.19
#